data_AF-A0A1E7ELM7-F1
#
_entry.id   AF-A0A1E7ELM7-F1
#
_cell.length_a   1.000
_cell.length_b   1.000
_cell.length_c   1.000
_cell.angle_alpha   90.00
_cell.angle_beta   90.00
_cell.angle_gamma   90.00
#
_symmetry.space_group_name_H-M   'P 1'
#
loop_
_entity.id
_entity.type
_entity.pdbx_description
1 polymer ?
#
loop_
_entity_poly.entity_id
_entity_poly.type
_entity_poly.pdbx_seq_one_letter_code
_entity_poly.pdbx_strand_id
1 'polypeptide(L)'
;DISCWNTAGITDMSYAFSGDSDGEYFFNAPLECWNVGQVTKMKDMFNYAYRFNQPIDSWDVSQVEDMRYMFSGAIYFNQPIDSWDVSQVEDMAYMFDSAYNFNQSLDSWNVSQVEDMFGMFYGANDFNQCLSTW
;
A
#
# COMPACT_ATOMS: atom_id res chain seq x y z
N ASP A 1 -8.32 -9.42 -18.98
CA ASP A 1 -8.91 -9.06 -17.69
C ASP A 1 -8.04 -9.67 -16.61
N ILE A 2 -7.57 -8.85 -15.66
CA ILE A 2 -6.63 -9.25 -14.59
C ILE A 2 -7.34 -9.46 -13.24
N SER A 3 -8.63 -9.10 -13.16
CA SER A 3 -9.36 -8.98 -11.90
C SER A 3 -9.37 -10.26 -11.07
N CYS A 4 -9.39 -11.45 -11.70
CA CYS A 4 -9.41 -12.75 -11.04
C CYS A 4 -8.33 -13.72 -11.53
N TRP A 5 -7.10 -13.21 -11.74
CA TRP A 5 -5.93 -14.08 -11.89
C TRP A 5 -5.67 -14.86 -10.60
N ASN A 6 -5.16 -16.09 -10.75
CA ASN A 6 -4.74 -16.88 -9.59
C ASN A 6 -3.39 -16.37 -9.07
N THR A 7 -3.42 -15.63 -7.95
CA THR A 7 -2.23 -15.06 -7.30
C THR A 7 -1.79 -15.83 -6.06
N ALA A 8 -2.45 -16.93 -5.69
CA ALA A 8 -2.27 -17.60 -4.40
C ALA A 8 -0.86 -18.18 -4.16
N GLY A 9 -0.04 -18.32 -5.21
CA GLY A 9 1.36 -18.77 -5.12
C GLY A 9 2.39 -17.66 -5.28
N ILE A 10 1.98 -16.40 -5.42
CA ILE A 10 2.88 -15.26 -5.60
C ILE A 10 3.38 -14.83 -4.23
N THR A 11 4.71 -14.76 -4.07
CA THR A 11 5.35 -14.30 -2.84
C THR A 11 5.93 -12.88 -2.96
N ASP A 12 6.11 -12.39 -4.18
CA ASP A 12 6.69 -11.08 -4.47
C ASP A 12 5.80 -10.37 -5.50
N MET A 13 5.14 -9.31 -5.05
CA MET A 13 4.33 -8.41 -5.88
C MET A 13 5.02 -7.07 -6.11
N SER A 14 6.32 -6.99 -5.85
CA SER A 14 7.05 -5.74 -5.99
C SER A 14 6.94 -5.24 -7.43
N TYR A 15 6.73 -3.94 -7.60
CA TYR A 15 6.61 -3.25 -8.89
C TYR A 15 5.43 -3.68 -9.79
N ALA A 16 4.50 -4.54 -9.34
CA ALA A 16 3.48 -5.14 -10.21
C ALA A 16 2.64 -4.13 -11.01
N PHE A 17 2.32 -2.99 -10.38
CA PHE A 17 1.58 -1.87 -10.97
C PHE A 17 2.32 -0.55 -10.73
N SER A 18 3.65 -0.59 -10.72
CA SER A 18 4.45 0.64 -10.67
C SER A 18 4.28 1.41 -11.98
N GLY A 19 3.87 2.67 -11.85
CA GLY A 19 3.86 3.64 -12.92
C GLY A 19 5.21 4.35 -13.11
N ASP A 20 5.21 5.25 -14.07
CA ASP A 20 6.24 6.26 -14.30
C ASP A 20 5.87 7.58 -13.60
N SER A 21 6.88 8.40 -13.34
CA SER A 21 6.70 9.68 -12.63
C SER A 21 6.09 10.80 -13.48
N ASP A 22 5.68 10.52 -14.72
CA ASP A 22 5.22 11.54 -15.68
C ASP A 22 3.74 11.94 -15.52
N GLY A 23 2.97 11.22 -14.69
CA GLY A 23 1.57 11.55 -14.43
C GLY A 23 0.56 10.76 -15.26
N GLU A 24 1.00 9.85 -16.13
CA GLU A 24 0.13 9.21 -17.12
C GLU A 24 -0.22 7.75 -16.80
N TYR A 25 0.38 7.14 -15.78
CA TYR A 25 0.03 5.78 -15.38
C TYR A 25 -1.29 5.72 -14.58
N PHE A 26 -2.35 5.25 -15.26
CA PHE A 26 -3.73 5.25 -14.75
C PHE A 26 -4.25 3.88 -14.31
N PHE A 27 -3.43 3.07 -13.64
CA PHE A 27 -3.91 1.80 -13.10
C PHE A 27 -5.00 2.01 -12.04
N ASN A 28 -6.17 1.42 -12.25
CA ASN A 28 -7.30 1.45 -11.32
C ASN A 28 -8.28 0.30 -11.60
N ALA A 29 -7.76 -0.87 -11.99
CA ALA A 29 -8.58 -2.04 -12.29
C ALA A 29 -8.92 -2.80 -10.99
N PRO A 30 -10.12 -3.39 -10.88
CA PRO A 30 -10.54 -4.17 -9.71
C PRO A 30 -9.60 -5.35 -9.44
N LEU A 31 -9.36 -5.65 -8.16
CA LEU A 31 -8.46 -6.70 -7.67
C LEU A 31 -9.10 -7.58 -6.58
N GLU A 32 -10.43 -7.59 -6.43
CA GLU A 32 -11.09 -8.21 -5.28
C GLU A 32 -10.93 -9.74 -5.22
N CYS A 33 -10.64 -10.40 -6.35
CA CYS A 33 -10.41 -11.84 -6.39
C CYS A 33 -8.97 -12.25 -6.03
N TRP A 34 -8.05 -11.30 -5.85
CA TRP A 34 -6.65 -11.61 -5.62
C TRP A 34 -6.46 -12.22 -4.22
N ASN A 35 -5.78 -13.35 -4.15
CA ASN A 35 -5.28 -13.93 -2.91
C ASN A 35 -3.82 -13.50 -2.73
N VAL A 36 -3.56 -12.67 -1.73
CA VAL A 36 -2.22 -12.14 -1.43
C VAL A 36 -1.62 -12.72 -0.14
N GLY A 37 -2.26 -13.73 0.47
CA GLY A 37 -1.85 -14.27 1.78
C GLY A 37 -0.54 -15.06 1.80
N GLN A 38 0.18 -15.16 0.67
CA GLN A 38 1.54 -15.71 0.59
C GLN A 38 2.57 -14.65 0.18
N VAL A 39 2.13 -13.41 -0.06
CA VAL A 39 3.00 -12.32 -0.48
C VAL A 39 3.79 -11.84 0.72
N THR A 40 5.11 -11.77 0.57
CA THR A 40 6.03 -11.22 1.56
C THR A 40 6.58 -9.86 1.15
N LYS A 41 6.47 -9.48 -0.13
CA LYS A 41 6.97 -8.20 -0.65
C LYS A 41 5.92 -7.50 -1.50
N MET A 42 5.60 -6.26 -1.14
CA MET A 42 4.69 -5.36 -1.87
C MET A 42 5.37 -4.03 -2.23
N LYS A 43 6.70 -4.00 -2.19
CA LYS A 43 7.50 -2.82 -2.51
C LYS A 43 7.12 -2.24 -3.87
N ASP A 44 6.90 -0.94 -3.93
CA ASP A 44 6.59 -0.19 -5.16
C ASP A 44 5.34 -0.72 -5.92
N MET A 45 4.49 -1.56 -5.31
CA MET A 45 3.43 -2.27 -6.03
C MET A 45 2.48 -1.32 -6.77
N PHE A 46 2.16 -0.16 -6.18
CA PHE A 46 1.35 0.90 -6.79
C PHE A 46 2.10 2.24 -6.82
N ASN A 47 3.44 2.23 -6.85
CA ASN A 47 4.21 3.47 -6.93
C ASN A 47 3.85 4.22 -8.22
N TYR A 48 3.58 5.51 -8.15
CA TYR A 48 3.07 6.35 -9.23
C TYR A 48 1.82 5.80 -9.93
N ALA A 49 1.03 4.94 -9.28
CA ALA A 49 -0.29 4.56 -9.76
C ALA A 49 -1.30 5.67 -9.44
N TYR A 50 -1.16 6.80 -10.14
CA TYR A 50 -1.82 8.07 -9.83
C TYR A 50 -3.30 7.93 -9.47
N ARG A 51 -4.06 7.14 -10.26
CA ARG A 51 -5.51 6.96 -10.13
C ARG A 51 -5.94 5.74 -9.31
N PHE A 52 -5.01 4.98 -8.76
CA PHE A 52 -5.37 3.78 -8.01
C PHE A 52 -6.16 4.15 -6.76
N ASN A 53 -7.37 3.60 -6.64
CA ASN A 53 -8.26 3.82 -5.50
C ASN A 53 -9.28 2.66 -5.37
N GLN A 54 -8.85 1.43 -5.68
CA GLN A 54 -9.70 0.25 -5.57
C GLN A 54 -9.70 -0.30 -4.14
N PRO A 55 -10.83 -0.84 -3.65
CA PRO A 55 -10.89 -1.45 -2.33
C PRO A 55 -9.94 -2.65 -2.26
N ILE A 56 -9.11 -2.65 -1.22
CA ILE A 56 -8.11 -3.70 -0.92
C ILE A 56 -8.10 -4.03 0.59
N ASP A 57 -9.12 -3.57 1.32
CA ASP A 57 -9.27 -3.80 2.77
C ASP A 57 -9.39 -5.30 3.13
N SER A 58 -9.82 -6.12 2.16
CA SER A 58 -9.96 -7.57 2.31
C SER A 58 -8.68 -8.36 2.09
N TRP A 59 -7.57 -7.71 1.74
CA TRP A 59 -6.30 -8.38 1.52
C TRP A 59 -5.68 -8.87 2.84
N ASP A 60 -5.29 -10.14 2.88
CA ASP A 60 -4.49 -10.70 3.97
C ASP A 60 -3.02 -10.38 3.73
N VAL A 61 -2.54 -9.30 4.36
CA VAL A 61 -1.14 -8.83 4.28
C VAL A 61 -0.29 -9.29 5.46
N SER A 62 -0.77 -10.24 6.27
CA SER A 62 -0.12 -10.67 7.52
C SER A 62 1.27 -11.31 7.36
N GLN A 63 1.66 -11.64 6.13
CA GLN A 63 2.98 -12.20 5.79
C GLN A 63 3.91 -11.18 5.12
N VAL A 64 3.45 -9.94 4.89
CA VAL A 64 4.24 -8.92 4.19
C VAL A 64 5.30 -8.34 5.12
N GLU A 65 6.54 -8.31 4.65
CA GLU A 65 7.72 -7.79 5.35
C GLU A 65 8.17 -6.44 4.77
N ASP A 66 7.95 -6.19 3.47
CA ASP A 66 8.40 -4.98 2.75
C ASP A 66 7.25 -4.28 2.03
N MET A 67 6.90 -3.07 2.49
CA MET A 67 5.85 -2.20 1.93
C MET A 67 6.39 -0.85 1.42
N ARG A 68 7.70 -0.73 1.19
CA ARG A 68 8.30 0.52 0.72
C ARG A 68 7.65 1.05 -0.53
N TYR A 69 7.44 2.37 -0.58
CA TYR A 69 6.86 3.07 -1.75
C TYR A 69 5.54 2.48 -2.27
N MET A 70 4.84 1.62 -1.52
CA MET A 70 3.72 0.84 -2.05
C MET A 70 2.64 1.72 -2.68
N PHE A 71 2.34 2.88 -2.08
CA PHE A 71 1.40 3.89 -2.57
C PHE A 71 2.06 5.25 -2.82
N SER A 72 3.38 5.29 -2.96
CA SER A 72 4.10 6.52 -3.29
C SER A 72 3.54 7.09 -4.60
N GLY A 73 3.19 8.38 -4.64
CA GLY A 73 2.61 9.04 -5.82
C GLY A 73 1.21 8.56 -6.22
N ALA A 74 0.54 7.69 -5.45
CA ALA A 74 -0.84 7.28 -5.68
C ALA A 74 -1.82 8.38 -5.21
N ILE A 75 -1.84 9.51 -5.93
CA ILE A 75 -2.53 10.76 -5.55
C ILE A 75 -3.97 10.53 -5.06
N TYR A 76 -4.73 9.66 -5.73
CA TYR A 76 -6.14 9.45 -5.45
C TYR A 76 -6.44 8.31 -4.45
N PHE A 77 -5.42 7.60 -3.96
CA PHE A 77 -5.63 6.49 -3.03
C PHE A 77 -6.11 7.01 -1.67
N ASN A 78 -7.29 6.55 -1.24
CA ASN A 78 -7.87 6.90 0.06
C ASN A 78 -8.82 5.78 0.57
N GLN A 79 -8.48 4.52 0.30
CA GLN A 79 -9.27 3.37 0.74
C GLN A 79 -8.91 2.97 2.18
N PRO A 80 -9.89 2.49 2.97
CA PRO A 80 -9.61 2.05 4.33
C PRO A 80 -8.69 0.83 4.32
N ILE A 81 -7.63 0.89 5.13
CA ILE A 81 -6.64 -0.20 5.28
C ILE A 81 -6.28 -0.43 6.76
N ASP A 82 -7.05 0.14 7.68
CA ASP A 82 -6.89 -0.03 9.13
C ASP A 82 -7.05 -1.51 9.56
N SER A 83 -7.76 -2.31 8.76
CA SER A 83 -7.98 -3.75 9.00
C SER A 83 -6.76 -4.63 8.71
N TRP A 84 -5.72 -4.09 8.06
CA TRP A 84 -4.53 -4.85 7.72
C TRP A 84 -3.71 -5.23 8.94
N ASP A 85 -3.34 -6.51 9.03
CA ASP A 85 -2.33 -6.97 9.98
C ASP A 85 -0.94 -6.68 9.41
N VAL A 86 -0.33 -5.56 9.84
CA VAL A 86 1.01 -5.14 9.44
C VAL A 86 2.10 -5.56 10.44
N SER A 87 1.79 -6.48 11.37
CA SER A 87 2.69 -6.81 12.49
C SER A 87 3.99 -7.51 12.09
N GLN A 88 4.10 -7.97 10.84
CA GLN A 88 5.33 -8.56 10.27
C GLN A 88 6.10 -7.60 9.36
N VAL A 89 5.61 -6.38 9.12
CA VAL A 89 6.27 -5.43 8.23
C VAL A 89 7.51 -4.85 8.92
N GLU A 90 8.65 -4.91 8.23
CA GLU A 90 9.94 -4.39 8.68
C GLU A 90 10.26 -3.04 8.02
N ASP A 91 9.79 -2.77 6.80
CA ASP A 91 10.12 -1.54 6.05
C ASP A 91 8.88 -0.90 5.41
N MET A 92 8.56 0.32 5.86
CA MET A 92 7.46 1.17 5.38
C MET A 92 7.97 2.50 4.79
N ALA A 93 9.26 2.62 4.47
CA ALA A 93 9.82 3.87 3.98
C ALA A 93 9.05 4.37 2.75
N TYR A 94 8.65 5.64 2.79
CA TYR A 94 7.90 6.34 1.73
C TYR A 94 6.59 5.66 1.29
N MET A 95 5.97 4.79 2.10
CA MET A 95 4.78 4.03 1.70
C MET A 95 3.64 4.91 1.14
N PHE A 96 3.41 6.09 1.71
CA PHE A 96 2.41 7.07 1.28
C PHE A 96 3.04 8.41 0.83
N ASP A 97 4.31 8.42 0.42
CA ASP A 97 4.94 9.64 -0.09
C ASP A 97 4.11 10.23 -1.23
N SER A 98 3.71 11.49 -1.11
CA SER A 98 2.94 12.22 -2.11
C SER A 98 1.59 11.57 -2.47
N ALA A 99 1.05 10.69 -1.62
CA ALA A 99 -0.32 10.19 -1.71
C ALA A 99 -1.30 11.27 -1.19
N TYR A 100 -1.49 12.32 -1.99
CA TYR A 100 -2.09 13.59 -1.55
C TYR A 100 -3.42 13.45 -0.81
N ASN A 101 -4.31 12.56 -1.27
CA ASN A 101 -5.64 12.43 -0.71
C ASN A 101 -5.75 11.38 0.41
N PHE A 102 -4.67 10.67 0.74
CA PHE A 102 -4.73 9.62 1.75
C PHE A 102 -4.97 10.21 3.14
N ASN A 103 -6.08 9.85 3.77
CA ASN A 103 -6.44 10.32 5.10
C ASN A 103 -7.29 9.30 5.88
N GLN A 104 -6.99 8.01 5.73
CA GLN A 104 -7.66 6.95 6.48
C GLN A 104 -6.95 6.68 7.80
N SER A 105 -7.73 6.29 8.82
CA SER A 105 -7.20 5.84 10.10
C SER A 105 -6.23 4.66 9.92
N LEU A 106 -5.18 4.63 10.75
CA LEU A 106 -4.21 3.55 10.87
C LEU A 106 -3.97 3.21 12.36
N ASP A 107 -4.91 3.57 13.23
CA ASP A 107 -4.83 3.41 14.69
C ASP A 107 -4.66 1.93 15.11
N SER A 108 -5.17 1.00 14.30
CA SER A 108 -5.12 -0.44 14.57
C SER A 108 -3.79 -1.11 14.19
N TRP A 109 -2.90 -0.40 13.48
CA TRP A 109 -1.65 -0.97 13.01
C TRP A 109 -0.66 -1.21 14.16
N ASN A 110 -0.20 -2.46 14.30
CA ASN A 110 0.92 -2.79 15.17
C ASN A 110 2.23 -2.63 14.40
N VAL A 111 2.92 -1.51 14.62
CA VAL A 111 4.16 -1.17 13.91
C VAL A 111 5.44 -1.51 14.69
N SER A 112 5.34 -2.34 15.72
CA SER A 112 6.48 -2.64 16.62
C SER A 112 7.65 -3.41 15.97
N GLN A 113 7.47 -3.98 14.78
CA GLN A 113 8.53 -4.61 13.98
C GLN A 113 9.10 -3.69 12.90
N VAL A 114 8.52 -2.51 12.66
CA VAL A 114 8.99 -1.62 11.59
C VAL A 114 10.31 -0.97 11.99
N GLU A 115 11.33 -1.18 11.18
CA GLU A 115 12.67 -0.63 11.34
C GLU A 115 12.85 0.71 10.62
N ASP A 116 12.14 0.93 9.50
CA ASP A 116 12.22 2.15 8.70
C ASP A 116 10.83 2.68 8.29
N MET A 117 10.56 3.94 8.65
CA MET A 117 9.38 4.73 8.27
C MET A 117 9.77 6.06 7.62
N PHE A 118 11.01 6.19 7.15
CA PHE A 118 11.52 7.44 6.61
C PHE A 118 10.61 7.94 5.49
N GLY A 119 10.15 9.19 5.61
CA GLY A 119 9.31 9.83 4.60
C GLY A 119 7.95 9.18 4.37
N MET A 120 7.47 8.28 5.24
CA MET A 120 6.24 7.50 5.05
C MET A 120 5.03 8.35 4.60
N PHE A 121 4.89 9.56 5.14
CA PHE A 121 3.82 10.52 4.80
C PHE A 121 4.35 11.83 4.21
N TYR A 122 5.59 11.87 3.71
CA TYR A 122 6.14 13.07 3.10
C TYR A 122 5.24 13.52 1.95
N GLY A 123 4.79 14.78 1.93
CA GLY A 123 3.88 15.27 0.89
C GLY A 123 2.46 14.70 0.90
N ALA A 124 2.07 13.82 1.84
CA ALA A 124 0.68 13.37 1.99
C ALA A 124 -0.19 14.48 2.63
N ASN A 125 -0.58 15.46 1.82
CA ASN A 125 -1.12 16.75 2.29
C ASN A 125 -2.40 16.65 3.13
N ASP A 126 -3.30 15.72 2.80
CA ASP A 126 -4.56 15.57 3.52
C ASP A 126 -4.40 14.74 4.81
N PHE A 127 -3.28 14.03 4.98
CA PHE A 127 -3.08 13.14 6.12
C PHE A 127 -3.00 13.90 7.44
N ASN A 128 -3.98 13.67 8.31
CA ASN A 128 -4.08 14.32 9.62
C ASN A 128 -4.56 13.40 10.73
N GLN A 129 -4.43 12.09 10.56
CA GLN A 129 -4.89 11.10 11.53
C GLN A 129 -4.00 11.07 12.78
N CYS A 130 -4.58 10.63 13.89
CA CYS A 130 -3.83 10.39 15.12
C CYS A 130 -2.90 9.20 14.92
N LEU A 131 -1.69 9.25 15.49
CA LEU A 131 -0.72 8.15 15.45
C LEU A 131 -0.21 7.81 16.85
N SER A 132 -0.99 8.13 17.89
CA SER A 132 -0.54 7.97 19.29
C SER A 132 -0.49 6.50 19.76
N THR A 133 -1.04 5.57 18.99
CA THR A 133 -1.06 4.13 19.27
C THR A 133 0.12 3.37 18.67
N TRP A 134 0.95 4.05 17.86
CA TRP A 134 2.12 3.49 17.19
C TRP A 134 3.32 3.37 18.14
#